data_AF-A0A9K3PE19-F1
#
_entry.id   AF-A0A9K3PE19-F1
#
_cell.length_a   1.000
_cell.length_b   1.000
_cell.length_c   1.000
_cell.angle_alpha   90.00
_cell.angle_beta   90.00
_cell.angle_gamma   90.00
#
_symmetry.space_group_name_H-M   'P 1'
#
loop_
_entity.id
_entity.type
_entity.pdbx_description
1 polymer ?
#
loop_
_entity_poly.entity_id
_entity_poly.type
_entity_poly.pdbx_seq_one_letter_code
_entity_poly.pdbx_strand_id
1 'polypeptide(L)'
;MARSGYAKGATSGHITTEKERKPKISRRKGAATKRTSMCKEIAREVVGLAPYERRILDMIKTGGSSADKRVYKFAKRRLGSHKRALAKREDIKEVNAKQRARAAGV
;
A
#
# COMPACT_ATOMS: atom_id res chain seq x y z
N MET A 1 27.72 9.35 -6.50
CA MET A 1 28.76 9.04 -7.50
C MET A 1 29.36 10.35 -7.96
N ALA A 2 30.69 10.45 -8.03
CA ALA A 2 31.33 11.63 -8.58
C ALA A 2 30.93 11.82 -10.05
N ARG A 3 30.54 13.05 -10.42
CA ARG A 3 30.28 13.40 -11.82
C ARG A 3 31.61 13.46 -12.58
N SER A 4 31.62 13.06 -13.86
CA SER A 4 32.82 12.91 -14.69
C SER A 4 33.17 14.15 -15.52
N GLY A 5 32.33 15.18 -15.53
CA GLY A 5 32.54 16.39 -16.35
C GLY A 5 32.11 16.23 -17.81
N TYR A 6 31.76 15.02 -18.25
CA TYR A 6 31.28 14.78 -19.62
C TYR A 6 29.84 15.28 -19.81
N ALA A 7 29.50 15.71 -21.03
CA ALA A 7 28.16 16.18 -21.38
C ALA A 7 27.11 15.06 -21.50
N LYS A 8 27.53 13.80 -21.65
CA LYS A 8 26.65 12.63 -21.81
C LYS A 8 27.20 11.40 -21.08
N GLY A 9 26.32 10.50 -20.67
CA GLY A 9 26.64 9.28 -19.91
C GLY A 9 26.04 9.27 -18.49
N ALA A 10 26.06 8.12 -17.82
CA ALA A 10 25.38 7.93 -16.53
C ALA A 10 25.95 8.82 -15.40
N THR A 11 27.24 9.14 -15.45
CA THR A 11 27.93 10.01 -14.48
C THR A 11 28.20 11.41 -15.04
N SER A 12 27.47 11.82 -16.08
CA SER A 12 27.66 13.12 -16.74
C SER A 12 27.34 14.32 -15.83
N GLY A 13 27.75 15.49 -16.30
CA GLY A 13 27.52 16.77 -15.66
C GLY A 13 28.77 17.33 -14.98
N HIS A 14 28.66 18.59 -14.55
CA HIS A 14 29.78 19.32 -13.96
C HIS A 14 30.23 18.70 -12.64
N ILE A 15 31.56 18.53 -12.50
CA ILE A 15 32.19 17.97 -11.32
C ILE A 15 31.89 18.89 -10.14
N THR A 16 31.07 18.40 -9.20
CA THR A 16 30.57 19.18 -8.06
C THR A 16 30.60 18.32 -6.82
N THR A 17 30.94 18.92 -5.68
CA THR A 17 30.86 18.28 -4.36
C THR A 17 29.42 18.32 -3.86
N GLU A 18 28.72 17.19 -3.86
CA GLU A 18 27.33 17.12 -3.37
C GLU A 18 27.30 17.29 -1.85
N LYS A 19 26.45 18.21 -1.36
CA LYS A 19 26.19 18.40 0.07
C LYS A 19 24.97 17.58 0.48
N GLU A 20 25.07 16.85 1.58
CA GLU A 20 23.92 16.16 2.16
C GLU A 20 22.88 17.18 2.64
N ARG A 21 21.68 17.11 2.08
CA ARG A 21 20.57 17.99 2.44
C ARG A 21 19.64 17.28 3.41
N LYS A 22 19.36 17.91 4.56
CA LYS A 22 18.32 17.42 5.48
C LYS A 22 16.98 17.29 4.74
N PRO A 23 16.25 16.17 4.90
CA PRO A 23 14.95 16.01 4.25
C PRO A 23 13.97 17.07 4.76
N LYS A 24 13.28 17.75 3.82
CA LYS A 24 12.27 18.75 4.14
C LYS A 24 11.07 18.09 4.85
N ILE A 25 10.52 18.76 5.87
CA ILE A 25 9.34 18.29 6.61
C ILE A 25 8.13 18.04 5.69
N SER A 26 7.96 18.85 4.63
CA SER A 26 6.89 18.67 3.64
C SER A 26 6.91 17.31 2.95
N ARG A 27 8.08 16.66 2.82
CA ARG A 27 8.21 15.30 2.25
C ARG A 27 7.67 14.21 3.18
N ARG A 28 7.48 14.50 4.48
CA ARG A 28 6.92 13.56 5.47
C ARG A 28 5.39 13.56 5.49
N LYS A 29 4.72 14.45 4.74
CA LYS A 29 3.26 14.53 4.68
C LYS A 29 2.68 13.18 4.22
N GLY A 30 1.76 12.62 5.02
CA GLY A 30 1.12 11.32 4.76
C GLY A 30 1.72 10.13 5.51
N ALA A 31 2.85 10.31 6.20
CA ALA A 31 3.41 9.26 7.05
C ALA A 31 2.48 8.97 8.25
N ALA A 32 2.22 7.68 8.49
CA ALA A 32 1.46 7.27 9.66
C ALA A 32 2.29 7.43 10.94
N THR A 33 1.68 8.02 11.97
CA THR A 33 2.20 8.06 13.34
C THR A 33 1.47 7.04 14.20
N LYS A 34 2.05 6.66 15.35
CA LYS A 34 1.45 5.70 16.31
C LYS A 34 -0.01 6.08 16.64
N ARG A 35 -0.25 7.36 16.96
CA ARG A 35 -1.59 7.89 17.23
C ARG A 35 -2.54 7.70 16.05
N THR A 36 -2.12 8.06 14.84
CA THR A 36 -3.00 7.93 13.65
C THR A 36 -3.32 6.48 13.28
N SER A 37 -2.40 5.54 13.52
CA SER A 37 -2.66 4.11 13.30
C SER A 37 -3.69 3.60 14.29
N MET A 38 -3.53 3.90 15.59
CA MET A 38 -4.49 3.55 16.64
C MET A 38 -5.90 4.07 16.33
N CYS A 39 -6.03 5.35 15.95
CA CYS A 39 -7.34 5.91 15.60
C CYS A 39 -7.98 5.22 14.38
N LYS A 40 -7.17 4.84 13.37
CA LYS A 40 -7.67 4.14 12.18
C LYS A 40 -8.14 2.72 12.50
N GLU A 41 -7.46 2.02 13.40
CA GLU A 41 -7.84 0.68 13.86
C GLU A 41 -9.19 0.72 14.58
N ILE A 42 -9.36 1.64 15.54
CA ILE A 42 -10.62 1.85 16.27
C ILE A 42 -11.76 2.17 15.29
N ALA A 43 -11.56 3.12 14.37
CA ALA A 43 -12.59 3.50 13.41
C ALA A 43 -13.00 2.32 12.50
N ARG A 44 -12.04 1.48 12.11
CA ARG A 44 -12.28 0.31 11.25
C ARG A 44 -13.01 -0.82 12.01
N GLU A 45 -12.81 -0.94 13.32
CA GLU A 45 -13.57 -1.85 14.17
C GLU A 45 -15.04 -1.40 14.31
N VAL A 46 -15.26 -0.10 14.58
CA VAL A 46 -16.62 0.44 14.80
C VAL A 46 -17.45 0.47 13.52
N VAL A 47 -16.89 0.96 12.41
CA VAL A 47 -17.64 1.14 11.14
C VAL A 47 -17.68 -0.15 10.31
N GLY A 48 -16.66 -0.99 10.44
CA GLY A 48 -16.53 -2.21 9.64
C GLY A 48 -16.14 -1.98 8.18
N LEU A 49 -16.44 -2.97 7.33
CA LEU A 49 -16.06 -2.99 5.91
C LEU A 49 -17.18 -2.48 4.99
N ALA A 50 -16.79 -1.70 3.97
CA ALA A 50 -17.72 -1.24 2.94
C ALA A 50 -18.27 -2.43 2.11
N PRO A 51 -19.44 -2.30 1.45
CA PRO A 51 -20.06 -3.41 0.71
C PRO A 51 -19.15 -4.02 -0.37
N TYR A 52 -18.36 -3.21 -1.07
CA TYR A 52 -17.42 -3.69 -2.08
C TYR A 52 -16.20 -4.38 -1.46
N GLU A 53 -15.81 -4.00 -0.24
CA GLU A 53 -14.70 -4.63 0.50
C GLU A 53 -15.12 -5.98 1.06
N ARG A 54 -16.36 -6.09 1.56
CA ARG A 54 -16.98 -7.37 1.95
C ARG A 54 -17.00 -8.36 0.78
N ARG A 55 -17.48 -7.93 -0.40
CA ARG A 55 -17.45 -8.78 -1.60
C ARG A 55 -16.03 -9.22 -1.99
N ILE A 56 -15.02 -8.37 -1.79
CA ILE A 56 -13.62 -8.75 -2.01
C ILE A 56 -13.17 -9.82 -1.01
N LEU A 57 -13.53 -9.66 0.26
CA LEU A 57 -13.24 -10.64 1.31
C LEU A 57 -13.90 -11.99 1.00
N ASP A 58 -15.15 -12.00 0.55
CA ASP A 58 -15.86 -13.23 0.18
C ASP A 58 -15.17 -13.93 -0.99
N MET A 59 -14.80 -13.19 -2.04
CA MET A 59 -14.03 -13.75 -3.17
C MET A 59 -12.67 -14.33 -2.75
N ILE A 60 -12.02 -13.75 -1.73
CA ILE A 60 -10.78 -14.27 -1.15
C ILE A 60 -11.05 -15.56 -0.35
N LYS A 61 -12.15 -15.61 0.41
CA LYS A 61 -12.53 -16.77 1.24
C LYS A 61 -12.94 -17.98 0.40
N THR A 62 -13.64 -17.78 -0.72
CA THR A 62 -14.03 -18.87 -1.63
C THR A 62 -12.83 -19.63 -2.20
N GLY A 63 -11.64 -19.01 -2.27
CA GLY A 63 -10.41 -19.67 -2.70
C GLY A 63 -10.34 -20.01 -4.20
N GLY A 64 -9.22 -20.63 -4.60
CA GLY A 64 -8.94 -21.12 -5.96
C GLY A 64 -7.84 -20.33 -6.71
N SER A 65 -7.20 -21.00 -7.67
CA SER A 65 -6.05 -20.47 -8.44
C SER A 65 -6.37 -19.20 -9.26
N SER A 66 -7.65 -18.93 -9.54
CA SER A 66 -8.12 -17.76 -10.29
C SER A 66 -8.71 -16.64 -9.42
N ALA A 67 -8.75 -16.80 -8.09
CA ALA A 67 -9.39 -15.84 -7.18
C ALA A 67 -8.69 -14.47 -7.20
N ASP A 68 -7.36 -14.44 -7.17
CA ASP A 68 -6.59 -13.20 -7.10
C ASP A 68 -6.78 -12.30 -8.34
N LYS A 69 -6.86 -12.89 -9.52
CA LYS A 69 -7.11 -12.15 -10.77
C LYS A 69 -8.53 -11.59 -10.81
N ARG A 70 -9.52 -12.35 -10.32
CA ARG A 70 -10.92 -11.89 -10.21
C ARG A 70 -11.07 -10.75 -9.20
N VAL A 71 -10.46 -10.88 -8.02
CA VAL A 71 -10.41 -9.83 -6.99
C VAL A 71 -9.79 -8.56 -7.54
N TYR A 72 -8.64 -8.67 -8.20
CA TYR A 72 -7.96 -7.52 -8.81
C TYR A 72 -8.83 -6.84 -9.86
N LYS A 73 -9.47 -7.60 -10.76
CA LYS A 73 -10.34 -7.03 -11.81
C LYS A 73 -11.56 -6.32 -11.19
N PHE A 74 -12.16 -6.89 -10.16
CA PHE A 74 -13.26 -6.27 -9.43
C PHE A 74 -12.82 -4.98 -8.72
N ALA A 75 -11.71 -5.03 -7.99
CA ALA A 75 -11.16 -3.87 -7.28
C ALA A 75 -10.74 -2.76 -8.25
N LYS A 76 -10.15 -3.09 -9.40
CA LYS A 76 -9.79 -2.12 -10.44
C LYS A 76 -11.05 -1.46 -11.03
N ARG A 77 -12.11 -2.21 -11.29
CA ARG A 77 -13.39 -1.65 -11.75
C ARG A 77 -14.01 -0.68 -10.73
N ARG A 78 -13.80 -0.91 -9.43
CA ARG A 78 -14.34 -0.05 -8.36
C ARG A 78 -13.46 1.16 -8.01
N LEU A 79 -12.14 1.02 -8.06
CA LEU A 79 -11.15 2.03 -7.63
C LEU A 79 -10.44 2.76 -8.78
N GLY A 80 -10.61 2.29 -10.02
CA GLY A 80 -10.08 2.88 -11.26
C GLY A 80 -8.63 2.50 -11.60
N SER A 81 -7.70 2.60 -10.65
CA SER A 81 -6.26 2.43 -10.94
C SER A 81 -5.67 1.10 -10.48
N HIS A 82 -4.60 0.68 -11.17
CA HIS A 82 -3.87 -0.56 -10.86
C HIS A 82 -3.26 -0.55 -9.46
N LYS A 83 -2.52 0.51 -9.11
CA LYS A 83 -1.84 0.63 -7.80
C LYS A 83 -2.83 0.59 -6.64
N ARG A 84 -3.98 1.27 -6.74
CA ARG A 84 -5.02 1.26 -5.71
C ARG A 84 -5.70 -0.11 -5.60
N ALA A 85 -5.95 -0.79 -6.72
CA ALA A 85 -6.53 -2.12 -6.73
C ALA A 85 -5.63 -3.15 -6.04
N LEU A 86 -4.33 -3.13 -6.32
CA LEU A 86 -3.36 -3.99 -5.64
C LEU A 86 -3.29 -3.68 -4.15
N ALA A 87 -3.15 -2.40 -3.78
CA ALA A 87 -3.11 -2.00 -2.37
C ALA A 87 -4.36 -2.44 -1.60
N LYS A 88 -5.55 -2.30 -2.20
CA LYS A 88 -6.79 -2.75 -1.57
C LYS A 88 -6.88 -4.27 -1.48
N ARG A 89 -6.39 -5.01 -2.47
CA ARG A 89 -6.33 -6.48 -2.39
C ARG A 89 -5.46 -6.93 -1.22
N GLU A 90 -4.28 -6.35 -1.05
CA GLU A 90 -3.38 -6.71 0.05
C GLU A 90 -3.96 -6.32 1.42
N ASP A 91 -4.58 -5.13 1.54
CA ASP A 91 -5.29 -4.68 2.76
C ASP A 91 -6.38 -5.70 3.18
N ILE A 92 -7.19 -6.19 2.24
CA ILE A 92 -8.23 -7.19 2.56
C ILE A 92 -7.65 -8.58 2.84
N LYS A 93 -6.53 -8.97 2.20
CA LYS A 93 -5.82 -10.21 2.55
C LYS A 93 -5.31 -10.17 3.98
N GLU A 94 -4.73 -9.05 4.40
CA GLU A 94 -4.28 -8.84 5.78
C GLU A 94 -5.45 -8.91 6.77
N VAL A 95 -6.58 -8.28 6.44
CA VAL A 95 -7.81 -8.39 7.26
C VAL A 95 -8.27 -9.84 7.39
N ASN A 96 -8.27 -10.61 6.31
CA ASN A 96 -8.63 -12.04 6.35
C ASN A 96 -7.66 -12.85 7.22
N ALA A 97 -6.37 -12.57 7.14
CA ALA A 97 -5.36 -13.22 7.97
C ALA A 97 -5.57 -12.91 9.47
N LYS A 98 -5.83 -11.65 9.82
CA LYS A 98 -6.15 -11.24 11.20
C LYS A 98 -7.44 -11.89 11.71
N GLN A 99 -8.48 -11.98 10.87
CA GLN A 99 -9.72 -12.68 11.23
C GLN A 99 -9.46 -14.17 11.52
N ARG A 100 -8.63 -14.83 10.69
CA ARG A 100 -8.25 -16.24 10.90
C ARG A 100 -7.43 -16.46 12.16
N ALA A 101 -6.46 -15.59 12.45
CA ALA A 101 -5.67 -15.65 13.67
C ALA A 101 -6.54 -15.49 14.91
N ARG A 102 -7.40 -14.46 14.94
CA ARG A 102 -8.36 -14.23 16.04
C ARG A 102 -9.30 -15.41 16.24
N ALA A 103 -9.78 -16.04 15.16
CA ALA A 103 -10.63 -17.22 15.24
C ALA A 103 -9.88 -18.47 15.75
N ALA A 104 -8.57 -18.55 15.52
CA ALA A 104 -7.71 -19.61 16.06
C ALA A 104 -7.30 -19.39 17.52
N GLY A 105 -7.74 -18.28 18.15
CA GLY A 105 -7.45 -17.97 19.56
C GLY A 105 -6.02 -17.48 19.82
N VAL A 106 -5.31 -17.04 18.77
CA VAL A 106 -3.95 -16.46 18.83
C VAL A 106 -4.00 -14.97 18.52
#